data_AF-A0A1I7TWQ4-F1
#
_entry.id   AF-A0A1I7TWQ4-F1
#
_cell.length_a   1.000
_cell.length_b   1.000
_cell.length_c   1.000
_cell.angle_alpha   90.00
_cell.angle_beta   90.00
_cell.angle_gamma   90.00
#
_symmetry.space_group_name_H-M   'P 1'
#
loop_
_entity.id
_entity.type
_entity.pdbx_description
1 polymer ?
#
loop_
_entity_poly.entity_id
_entity_poly.type
_entity_poly.pdbx_seq_one_letter_code
_entity_poly.pdbx_strand_id
1 'polypeptide(L)'
;MSSAHVYLSLPRGITINSIPEELLEDCCQLVKKNSIKGCKLEVVDVIYTPRENLKKSKGMASGENPLNNKTEKRLATRNSMR
;
A
#
# COMPACT_ATOMS: atom_id res chain seq x y z
N MET A 1 -12.01 -1.96 10.41
CA MET A 1 -12.22 -0.83 9.48
C MET A 1 -11.73 -1.32 8.13
N SER A 2 -12.59 -1.43 7.11
CA SER A 2 -12.21 -2.12 5.86
C SER A 2 -11.31 -1.22 5.00
N SER A 3 -10.11 -1.70 4.72
CA SER A 3 -9.09 -1.04 3.88
C SER A 3 -8.84 -1.93 2.67
N ALA A 4 -8.73 -1.32 1.48
CA ALA A 4 -8.36 -2.07 0.28
C ALA A 4 -6.85 -2.38 0.32
N HIS A 5 -6.49 -3.61 -0.06
CA HIS A 5 -5.09 -4.02 -0.22
C HIS A 5 -4.83 -4.28 -1.70
N VAL A 6 -3.84 -3.60 -2.26
CA VAL A 6 -3.38 -3.81 -3.64
C VAL A 6 -2.02 -4.49 -3.60
N TYR A 7 -1.88 -5.57 -4.35
CA TYR A 7 -0.61 -6.27 -4.52
C TYR A 7 -0.13 -6.06 -5.94
N LEU A 8 1.10 -5.54 -6.08
CA LEU A 8 1.74 -5.40 -7.37
C LEU A 8 2.62 -6.63 -7.62
N SER A 9 2.36 -7.34 -8.73
CA SER A 9 3.19 -8.46 -9.16
C SER A 9 4.29 -7.93 -10.07
N LEU A 10 5.54 -8.02 -9.61
CA LEU A 10 6.70 -7.54 -10.35
C LEU A 10 7.43 -8.71 -11.03
N PRO A 11 8.00 -8.49 -12.23
CA PRO A 11 8.92 -9.43 -12.86
C PRO A 11 10.11 -9.74 -11.95
N ARG A 12 10.68 -10.95 -12.10
CA ARG A 12 11.88 -11.36 -11.36
C ARG A 12 13.04 -10.41 -11.66
N GLY A 13 13.62 -9.84 -10.60
CA GLY A 13 14.74 -8.89 -10.69
C GLY A 13 14.35 -7.41 -10.59
N ILE A 14 13.06 -7.07 -10.59
CA ILE A 14 12.61 -5.69 -10.36
C ILE A 14 12.44 -5.46 -8.86
N THR A 15 13.09 -4.41 -8.35
CA THR A 15 13.00 -4.01 -6.94
C THR A 15 11.95 -2.93 -6.75
N ILE A 16 11.49 -2.72 -5.51
CA ILE A 16 10.50 -1.69 -5.20
C ILE A 16 10.95 -0.27 -5.56
N ASN A 17 12.26 -0.04 -5.64
CA ASN A 17 12.87 1.24 -6.05
C ASN A 17 12.83 1.46 -7.56
N SER A 18 12.60 0.40 -8.33
CA SER A 18 12.50 0.44 -9.79
C SER A 18 11.05 0.66 -10.27
N ILE A 19 10.08 0.70 -9.35
CA ILE A 19 8.68 0.97 -9.68
C ILE A 19 8.53 2.48 -9.95
N PRO A 20 7.94 2.88 -11.09
CA PRO A 20 7.68 4.29 -11.36
C PRO A 20 6.68 4.86 -10.36
N GLU A 21 6.91 6.11 -9.97
CA GLU A 21 6.08 6.81 -8.99
C GLU A 21 4.64 7.00 -9.48
N GLU A 22 4.44 7.21 -10.78
CA GLU A 22 3.12 7.28 -11.42
C GLU A 22 2.28 6.01 -11.19
N LEU A 23 2.91 4.83 -11.30
CA LEU A 23 2.22 3.55 -11.07
C LEU A 23 1.86 3.37 -9.59
N LEU A 24 2.74 3.82 -8.68
CA LEU A 24 2.44 3.85 -7.26
C LEU A 24 1.29 4.80 -6.95
N GLU A 25 1.23 5.95 -7.60
CA GLU A 25 0.16 6.92 -7.44
C GLU A 25 -1.18 6.37 -7.91
N ASP A 26 -1.23 5.72 -9.08
CA ASP A 26 -2.42 5.02 -9.59
C ASP A 26 -2.90 3.93 -8.62
N CYS A 27 -1.97 3.15 -8.06
CA CYS A 27 -2.30 2.14 -7.05
C CYS A 27 -2.87 2.77 -5.78
N CYS A 28 -2.31 3.88 -5.33
CA CYS A 28 -2.80 4.61 -4.16
C CYS A 28 -4.22 5.15 -4.40
N GLN A 29 -4.49 5.71 -5.59
CA GLN A 29 -5.83 6.16 -5.96
C GLN A 29 -6.83 4.99 -5.99
N LEU A 30 -6.42 3.82 -6.48
CA LEU A 30 -7.27 2.63 -6.51
C LEU A 30 -7.59 2.13 -5.10
N VAL A 31 -6.59 2.09 -4.20
CA VAL A 31 -6.78 1.76 -2.77
C VAL A 31 -7.74 2.73 -2.12
N LYS A 32 -7.60 4.02 -2.41
CA LYS A 32 -8.46 5.07 -1.86
C LYS A 32 -9.91 4.94 -2.34
N LYS A 33 -10.12 4.80 -3.65
CA LYS A 33 -11.46 4.61 -4.25
C LYS A 33 -12.16 3.37 -3.71
N ASN A 34 -11.42 2.29 -3.48
CA ASN A 34 -11.96 1.02 -2.96
C ASN A 34 -12.01 0.95 -1.42
N SER A 35 -11.60 2.00 -0.70
CA SER A 35 -11.71 2.04 0.76
C SER A 35 -13.06 2.63 1.18
N ILE A 36 -13.80 1.92 2.04
CA ILE A 36 -15.13 2.33 2.54
C ILE A 36 -15.08 3.69 3.25
N LYS A 37 -13.98 3.99 3.93
CA LYS A 37 -13.76 5.28 4.60
C LYS A 37 -12.76 6.18 3.86
N GLY A 38 -11.73 5.61 3.26
CA GLY A 38 -10.68 6.37 2.55
C GLY A 38 -11.21 7.14 1.34
N CYS A 39 -12.26 6.66 0.67
CA CYS A 39 -12.85 7.35 -0.48
C CYS A 39 -13.48 8.71 -0.13
N LYS A 40 -13.83 8.94 1.14
CA LYS A 40 -14.44 10.18 1.62
C LYS A 40 -13.42 11.20 2.16
N LEU A 41 -12.16 10.81 2.30
CA LEU A 41 -11.10 11.66 2.84
C LEU A 41 -10.39 12.40 1.71
N GLU A 42 -10.04 13.67 1.93
CA GLU A 42 -9.28 14.45 0.93
C GLU A 42 -7.88 13.90 0.73
N VAL A 43 -7.23 13.44 1.80
CA VAL A 43 -5.90 12.86 1.79
C VAL A 43 -5.94 11.51 2.50
N VAL A 44 -5.30 10.49 1.92
CA VAL A 44 -5.11 9.18 2.55
C VAL A 44 -3.64 8.81 2.49
N ASP A 45 -3.08 8.41 3.63
CA ASP A 45 -1.75 7.83 3.71
C ASP A 45 -1.81 6.36 3.29
N VAL A 46 -1.07 6.02 2.24
CA VAL A 46 -0.90 4.66 1.75
C VAL A 46 0.51 4.21 2.09
N ILE A 47 0.59 3.09 2.81
CA ILE A 47 1.86 2.45 3.16
C ILE A 47 2.13 1.37 2.13
N TYR A 48 3.27 1.44 1.45
CA TYR A 48 3.75 0.38 0.58
C TYR A 48 5.05 -0.20 1.12
N THR A 49 5.16 -1.52 1.07
CA THR A 49 6.31 -2.26 1.58
C THR A 49 6.52 -3.51 0.73
N PRO A 50 7.77 -3.96 0.53
CA PRO A 50 8.01 -5.22 -0.14
C PRO A 50 7.53 -6.40 0.69
N ARG A 51 7.07 -7.47 0.03
CA ARG A 51 6.58 -8.69 0.68
C ARG A 51 7.61 -9.32 1.64
N GLU A 52 8.89 -9.19 1.31
CA GLU A 52 10.02 -9.67 2.13
C GLU A 52 10.04 -9.04 3.53
N ASN A 53 9.42 -7.88 3.68
CA ASN A 53 9.37 -7.09 4.91
C ASN A 53 8.13 -7.40 5.77
N LEU A 54 7.23 -8.28 5.31
CA LEU A 54 6.11 -8.79 6.11
C LEU A 54 6.60 -9.96 6.97
N LYS A 55 6.80 -9.73 8.27
CA LYS A 55 7.07 -10.82 9.22
C LYS A 55 5.76 -11.42 9.70
N LYS A 56 5.48 -12.68 9.36
CA LYS A 56 4.45 -13.45 10.06
C LYS A 56 5.04 -14.00 11.35
N SER A 57 4.74 -13.38 12.49
CA SER A 57 5.00 -14.02 13.78
C SER A 57 3.90 -15.05 14.07
N LYS A 58 4.27 -16.26 14.51
CA LYS A 58 3.32 -17.31 14.93
C LYS A 58 2.60 -16.85 16.19
N GLY A 59 1.42 -16.25 16.03
CA GLY A 59 0.61 -15.73 17.13
C GLY A 59 -0.31 -14.57 16.77
N MET A 60 -0.25 -14.05 15.54
CA MET A 60 -1.12 -12.96 15.09
C MET A 60 -2.42 -13.45 14.47
N ALA A 61 -3.50 -12.69 14.66
CA ALA A 61 -4.81 -13.01 14.12
C ALA A 61 -4.80 -13.00 12.58
N SER A 62 -5.66 -13.81 11.97
CA SER A 62 -5.75 -13.90 10.51
C SER A 62 -6.15 -12.54 9.92
N GLY A 63 -5.19 -11.82 9.32
CA GLY A 63 -5.36 -10.47 8.79
C GLY A 63 -4.35 -9.44 9.31
N GLU A 64 -3.63 -9.75 10.39
CA GLU A 64 -2.53 -8.89 10.89
C GLU A 64 -1.21 -9.25 10.21
N ASN A 65 -0.68 -8.31 9.42
CA ASN A 65 0.68 -8.36 8.89
C ASN A 65 1.49 -7.24 9.55
N PRO A 66 2.30 -7.52 10.58
CA PRO A 66 3.14 -6.50 11.20
C PRO A 66 4.22 -6.10 10.19
N LEU A 67 4.28 -4.80 9.93
CA LEU A 67 5.27 -4.17 9.05
C LEU A 67 6.59 -4.05 9.83
N ASN A 68 7.70 -4.43 9.21
CA ASN A 68 9.02 -4.12 9.76
C ASN A 68 9.43 -2.69 9.30
N ASN A 69 9.84 -1.78 10.19
CA ASN A 69 10.18 -0.39 9.82
C ASN A 69 11.40 -0.21 8.88
N LYS A 70 12.02 -1.29 8.37
CA LYS A 70 13.28 -1.21 7.63
C LYS A 70 13.12 -0.67 6.20
N THR A 71 11.95 -0.83 5.58
CA THR A 71 11.68 -0.43 4.19
C THR A 71 10.18 -0.17 4.01
N GLU A 72 9.65 0.75 4.82
CA GLU A 72 8.33 1.33 4.57
C GLU A 72 8.50 2.68 3.87
N LYS A 73 7.66 2.92 2.85
CA LYS A 73 7.48 4.25 2.29
C LYS A 73 6.00 4.60 2.39
N ARG A 74 5.75 5.86 2.74
CA ARG A 74 4.40 6.41 2.87
C ARG A 74 4.17 7.38 1.73
N LEU A 75 3.13 7.14 0.95
CA LEU A 75 2.65 8.05 -0.09
C LEU A 75 1.32 8.62 0.37
N ALA A 76 1.23 9.94 0.43
CA ALA A 76 -0.01 10.64 0.69
C ALA A 76 -0.71 10.90 -0.65
N THR A 77 -1.83 10.23 -0.90
CA THR A 77 -2.61 10.44 -2.14
C THR A 77 -3.78 11.38 -1.88
N ARG A 78 -3.93 12.39 -2.75
CA ARG A 78 -5.00 13.39 -2.69
C ARG A 78 -6.16 12.98 -3.59
N ASN A 79 -7.36 13.51 -3.34
CA ASN A 79 -8.45 13.37 -4.29
C ASN A 79 -8.04 14.02 -5.61
N SER A 80 -8.04 13.23 -6.68
CA SER A 80 -7.89 13.76 -8.03
C SER A 80 -9.11 14.62 -8.32
N MET A 81 -8.95 15.94 -8.27
CA MET A 81 -9.93 16.88 -8.80
C MET A 81 -9.89 16.76 -10.33
N ARG A 82 -10.82 15.99 -10.90
CA ARG A 82 -11.27 16.18 -12.27
C ARG A 82 -12.70 16.65 -12.23
#